data_AF-A0A139Q0R1-F1
#
_entry.id   AF-A0A139Q0R1-F1
#
_cell.length_a   1.000
_cell.length_b   1.000
_cell.length_c   1.000
_cell.angle_alpha   90.00
_cell.angle_beta   90.00
_cell.angle_gamma   90.00
#
_symmetry.space_group_name_H-M   'P 1'
#
loop_
_entity.id
_entity.type
_entity.pdbx_description
1 polymer ?
#
loop_
_entity_poly.entity_id
_entity_poly.type
_entity_poly.pdbx_seq_one_letter_code
_entity_poly.pdbx_strand_id
1 'polypeptide(L)'
;MIQHPRIGIRPTIDGRRQGVRESLEVQTMNMAKSVADLISSTLKYPDGEPVECVISPSTIGRVPEAAASHELFKKSNVCATITVTPCWCYGSETMDMSPDIPHAIWGFNGTERPGAVYLAAVLASHAQKGIPAFGIYGRDVQEANDTDIPEDVKEKLLRYARAALATGLMRDTAYLSMGSVSMGIGGSIVNPDFFQEYLGMRNESVDMTEFTRRIDRGIYDPEEFERAMVWVKEHIKEGVDRNREDLILSKEEKEKQWEFVVKMFMIGRDLMQGNPRLAELGFEEEAVGHHALVAGFQGQRQWTDHFPNGDFMETFLNTQFDWNGIRKPFVFATENDSLNGVSMLFNYLLTNTPQIFADVRTYWSPEAVKRVTGHTLEGRAAAGFLHLINSGSCTLDGTGQATRDGQPVMKPFWELEESEVQAMLENTDFPPANREYFRGGGFSTRFLTKGDMPVTMVRLNLLKGVGPVLQIAEGYTLELPEDVHHTLDNRTDPGWPTTWFAPRLTGKGAFKSVYDVMNNWGANHGAITYGHIGADLITLASMLRIPVNMHNVPEEDIFRPKNWSLFGTENLESADYRACQLLGPLHK
;
A
#
# COMPACT_ATOMS: atom_id res chain seq x y z
N MET A 1 15.47 8.61 7.15
CA MET A 1 15.83 7.99 5.85
C MET A 1 15.01 6.72 5.67
N ILE A 2 14.60 6.41 4.43
CA ILE A 2 13.96 5.12 4.11
C ILE A 2 15.01 4.02 4.31
N GLN A 3 14.65 2.93 5.00
CA GLN A 3 15.50 1.76 5.07
C GLN A 3 15.44 1.00 3.74
N HIS A 4 16.57 0.42 3.31
CA HIS A 4 16.64 -0.45 2.14
C HIS A 4 16.80 -1.91 2.60
N PRO A 5 15.68 -2.61 2.91
CA PRO A 5 15.71 -4.03 3.24
C PRO A 5 16.05 -4.84 1.99
N ARG A 6 16.94 -5.82 2.14
CA ARG A 6 17.50 -6.59 1.02
C ARG A 6 16.89 -7.97 0.88
N ILE A 7 16.94 -8.55 -0.32
CA ILE A 7 16.56 -9.95 -0.55
C ILE A 7 17.80 -10.84 -0.54
N GLY A 8 17.83 -11.83 0.36
CA GLY A 8 18.93 -12.79 0.48
C GLY A 8 18.76 -13.97 -0.50
N ILE A 9 19.68 -14.17 -1.44
CA ILE A 9 19.62 -15.26 -2.41
C ILE A 9 20.54 -16.41 -2.00
N ARG A 10 19.96 -17.62 -1.87
CA ARG A 10 20.60 -18.83 -1.32
C ARG A 10 20.76 -19.89 -2.40
N PRO A 11 21.87 -19.93 -3.16
CA PRO A 11 22.16 -21.01 -4.09
C PRO A 11 22.48 -22.32 -3.33
N THR A 12 21.53 -23.26 -3.31
CA THR A 12 21.73 -24.58 -2.66
C THR A 12 22.18 -25.63 -3.67
N ILE A 13 23.05 -26.56 -3.25
CA ILE A 13 23.71 -27.51 -4.13
C ILE A 13 23.84 -28.90 -3.49
N ASP A 14 24.00 -29.96 -4.29
CA ASP A 14 24.38 -31.26 -3.74
C ASP A 14 25.77 -31.17 -3.10
N GLY A 15 25.88 -31.51 -1.81
CA GLY A 15 27.14 -31.43 -1.08
C GLY A 15 28.20 -32.48 -1.47
N ARG A 16 27.86 -33.46 -2.33
CA ARG A 16 28.80 -34.53 -2.69
C ARG A 16 29.87 -34.03 -3.68
N ARG A 17 31.14 -34.19 -3.30
CA ARG A 17 32.31 -33.85 -4.12
C ARG A 17 32.67 -34.99 -5.09
N GLN A 18 33.84 -34.89 -5.73
CA GLN A 18 34.37 -35.89 -6.68
C GLN A 18 33.61 -35.90 -8.01
N GLY A 19 33.16 -34.73 -8.47
CA GLY A 19 32.66 -34.48 -9.82
C GLY A 19 31.22 -34.00 -9.87
N VAL A 20 30.39 -34.31 -8.88
CA VAL A 20 28.97 -33.93 -8.90
C VAL A 20 28.80 -32.46 -8.53
N ARG A 21 29.20 -32.05 -7.33
CA ARG A 21 29.08 -30.64 -6.91
C ARG A 21 29.85 -29.73 -7.86
N GLU A 22 31.08 -30.09 -8.21
CA GLU A 22 31.95 -29.32 -9.09
C GLU A 22 31.31 -29.07 -10.47
N SER A 23 30.52 -30.04 -10.98
CA SER A 23 29.78 -29.87 -12.25
C SER A 23 28.58 -28.93 -12.17
N LEU A 24 28.10 -28.58 -10.97
CA LEU A 24 26.88 -27.81 -10.74
C LEU A 24 27.11 -26.42 -10.15
N GLU A 25 28.32 -26.12 -9.66
CA GLU A 25 28.66 -24.83 -9.03
C GLU A 25 28.28 -23.63 -9.91
N VAL A 26 28.64 -23.70 -11.21
CA VAL A 26 28.40 -22.60 -12.15
C VAL A 26 26.92 -22.38 -12.40
N GLN A 27 26.17 -23.43 -12.74
CA GLN A 27 24.73 -23.34 -13.01
C GLN A 27 23.96 -22.85 -11.77
N THR A 28 24.28 -23.39 -10.60
CA THR A 28 23.62 -23.03 -9.34
C THR A 28 23.87 -21.56 -8.98
N MET A 29 25.10 -21.09 -9.14
CA MET A 29 25.43 -19.69 -8.86
C MET A 29 24.85 -18.74 -9.91
N ASN A 30 24.80 -19.14 -11.18
CA ASN A 30 24.17 -18.34 -12.24
C ASN A 30 22.67 -18.19 -11.99
N MET A 31 21.98 -19.23 -11.55
CA MET A 31 20.57 -19.15 -11.16
C MET A 31 20.35 -18.10 -10.05
N ALA A 32 21.24 -18.02 -9.05
CA ALA A 32 21.17 -16.99 -8.01
C ALA A 32 21.41 -15.59 -8.55
N LYS A 33 22.37 -15.42 -9.46
CA LYS A 33 22.64 -14.14 -10.13
C LYS A 33 21.48 -13.69 -10.99
N SER A 34 20.89 -14.58 -11.81
CA SER A 34 19.73 -14.26 -12.65
C SER A 34 18.54 -13.79 -11.82
N VAL A 35 18.29 -14.39 -10.65
CA VAL A 35 17.22 -13.92 -9.73
C VAL A 35 17.55 -12.55 -9.15
N ALA A 36 18.79 -12.34 -8.71
CA ALA A 36 19.23 -11.03 -8.21
C ALA A 36 19.08 -9.94 -9.28
N ASP A 37 19.53 -10.22 -10.50
CA ASP A 37 19.45 -9.32 -11.64
C ASP A 37 17.98 -9.04 -12.02
N LEU A 38 17.12 -10.06 -12.04
CA LEU A 38 15.68 -9.89 -12.29
C LEU A 38 15.05 -8.94 -11.28
N ILE A 39 15.30 -9.15 -9.98
CA ILE A 39 14.73 -8.33 -8.90
C ILE A 39 15.26 -6.90 -8.99
N SER A 40 16.58 -6.73 -9.04
CA SER A 40 17.22 -5.41 -9.05
C SER A 40 16.94 -4.60 -10.31
N SER A 41 16.73 -5.23 -11.47
CA SER A 41 16.38 -4.53 -12.70
C SER A 41 14.89 -4.17 -12.83
N THR A 42 14.01 -4.86 -12.09
CA THR A 42 12.56 -4.72 -12.23
C THR A 42 11.92 -3.94 -11.07
N LEU A 43 12.38 -4.18 -9.84
CA LEU A 43 11.76 -3.62 -8.64
C LEU A 43 12.57 -2.44 -8.11
N LYS A 44 11.84 -1.44 -7.60
CA LYS A 44 12.39 -0.24 -6.98
C LYS A 44 11.82 -0.08 -5.56
N TYR A 45 12.61 0.49 -4.67
CA TYR A 45 12.17 0.96 -3.37
C TYR A 45 11.25 2.20 -3.51
N PRO A 46 10.57 2.61 -2.43
CA PRO A 46 9.69 3.79 -2.47
C PRO A 46 10.38 5.14 -2.75
N ASP A 47 11.70 5.20 -2.75
CA ASP A 47 12.49 6.37 -3.18
C ASP A 47 13.01 6.26 -4.62
N GLY A 48 12.63 5.21 -5.36
CA GLY A 48 13.00 5.02 -6.76
C GLY A 48 14.33 4.29 -6.99
N GLU A 49 15.09 4.02 -5.93
CA GLU A 49 16.33 3.25 -6.02
C GLU A 49 16.05 1.76 -6.35
N PRO A 50 16.90 1.10 -7.16
CA PRO A 50 16.79 -0.33 -7.42
C PRO A 50 16.85 -1.18 -6.15
N VAL A 51 16.05 -2.25 -6.10
CA VAL A 51 16.11 -3.20 -4.98
C VAL A 51 17.46 -3.90 -4.93
N GLU A 52 18.01 -4.06 -3.72
CA GLU A 52 19.31 -4.72 -3.52
C GLU A 52 19.14 -6.19 -3.12
N CYS A 53 19.98 -7.05 -3.70
CA CYS A 53 20.05 -8.47 -3.36
C CYS A 53 21.42 -8.82 -2.74
N VAL A 54 21.44 -9.79 -1.83
CA VAL A 54 22.66 -10.32 -1.21
C VAL A 54 22.75 -11.81 -1.47
N ILE A 55 23.74 -12.24 -2.25
CA ILE A 55 23.96 -13.66 -2.53
C ILE A 55 24.80 -14.29 -1.40
N SER A 56 24.46 -15.51 -1.00
CA SER A 56 25.25 -16.31 -0.05
C SER A 56 26.76 -16.32 -0.41
N PRO A 57 27.68 -16.33 0.58
CA PRO A 57 29.13 -16.34 0.33
C PRO A 57 29.62 -17.52 -0.52
N SER A 58 28.86 -18.61 -0.56
CA SER A 58 29.14 -19.82 -1.33
C SER A 58 27.85 -20.55 -1.67
N THR A 59 27.92 -21.54 -2.56
CA THR A 59 26.85 -22.52 -2.71
C THR A 59 26.68 -23.35 -1.44
N ILE A 60 25.44 -23.68 -1.09
CA ILE A 60 25.08 -24.28 0.20
C ILE A 60 24.75 -25.76 0.01
N GLY A 61 25.69 -26.63 0.38
CA GLY A 61 25.52 -28.09 0.37
C GLY A 61 25.50 -28.73 1.75
N ARG A 62 25.94 -28.03 2.80
CA ARG A 62 25.92 -28.49 4.20
C ARG A 62 25.59 -27.35 5.18
N VAL A 63 25.27 -27.73 6.42
CA VAL A 63 24.94 -26.80 7.51
C VAL A 63 25.96 -25.66 7.71
N PRO A 64 27.30 -25.88 7.68
CA PRO A 64 28.25 -24.78 7.88
C PRO A 64 28.15 -23.67 6.82
N GLU A 65 27.83 -24.02 5.58
CA GLU A 65 27.64 -23.05 4.48
C GLU A 65 26.31 -22.29 4.66
N ALA A 66 25.26 -22.99 5.12
CA ALA A 66 23.99 -22.36 5.48
C ALA A 66 24.16 -21.38 6.65
N ALA A 67 24.95 -21.74 7.66
CA ALA A 67 25.28 -20.87 8.78
C ALA A 67 26.09 -19.64 8.34
N ALA A 68 27.06 -19.80 7.43
CA ALA A 68 27.80 -18.66 6.88
C ALA A 68 26.89 -17.71 6.08
N SER A 69 25.94 -18.24 5.30
CA SER A 69 24.92 -17.45 4.61
C SER A 69 24.06 -16.67 5.61
N HIS A 70 23.61 -17.31 6.68
CA HIS A 70 22.80 -16.68 7.73
C HIS A 70 23.55 -15.53 8.42
N GLU A 71 24.82 -15.74 8.76
CA GLU A 71 25.64 -14.72 9.41
C GLU A 71 25.92 -13.51 8.51
N LEU A 72 26.03 -13.71 7.20
CA LEU A 72 26.07 -12.60 6.24
C LEU A 72 24.74 -11.83 6.25
N PHE A 73 23.62 -12.54 6.13
CA PHE A 73 22.29 -11.94 5.98
C PHE A 73 21.86 -11.13 7.20
N LYS A 74 22.13 -11.61 8.41
CA LYS A 74 21.92 -10.85 9.65
C LYS A 74 22.60 -9.48 9.67
N LYS A 75 23.82 -9.41 9.13
CA LYS A 75 24.61 -8.16 9.06
C LYS A 75 24.26 -7.33 7.83
N SER A 76 23.38 -7.85 6.98
CA SER A 76 23.06 -7.27 5.69
C SER A 76 21.62 -6.79 5.58
N ASN A 77 20.89 -6.57 6.68
CA ASN A 77 19.52 -6.06 6.63
C ASN A 77 18.61 -6.84 5.64
N VAL A 78 18.77 -8.17 5.61
CA VAL A 78 17.96 -9.01 4.73
C VAL A 78 16.58 -9.20 5.34
N CYS A 79 15.52 -8.86 4.62
CA CYS A 79 14.14 -8.99 5.10
C CYS A 79 13.43 -10.25 4.64
N ALA A 80 13.99 -11.00 3.68
CA ALA A 80 13.43 -12.24 3.15
C ALA A 80 14.48 -13.00 2.35
N THR A 81 14.27 -14.31 2.17
CA THR A 81 15.20 -15.15 1.41
C THR A 81 14.56 -15.87 0.23
N ILE A 82 15.33 -16.05 -0.84
CA ILE A 82 14.98 -16.89 -2.00
C ILE A 82 16.06 -17.95 -2.14
N THR A 83 15.70 -19.20 -1.90
CA THR A 83 16.57 -20.35 -2.17
C THR A 83 16.39 -20.81 -3.60
N VAL A 84 17.49 -21.04 -4.31
CA VAL A 84 17.47 -21.51 -5.70
C VAL A 84 18.31 -22.77 -5.83
N THR A 85 17.89 -23.70 -6.68
CA THR A 85 18.74 -24.83 -7.07
C THR A 85 18.34 -25.49 -8.38
N PRO A 86 19.31 -25.99 -9.17
CA PRO A 86 19.05 -26.89 -10.28
C PRO A 86 19.06 -28.38 -9.89
N CYS A 87 19.29 -28.74 -8.61
CA CYS A 87 19.63 -30.13 -8.26
C CYS A 87 19.05 -30.62 -6.93
N TRP A 88 19.35 -31.87 -6.57
CA TRP A 88 19.10 -32.38 -5.23
C TRP A 88 19.99 -31.65 -4.21
N CYS A 89 19.44 -31.30 -3.06
CA CYS A 89 20.20 -30.85 -1.90
C CYS A 89 19.66 -31.50 -0.63
N TYR A 90 20.41 -31.43 0.47
CA TYR A 90 20.07 -32.13 1.71
C TYR A 90 19.04 -31.37 2.56
N GLY A 91 17.81 -31.21 2.06
CA GLY A 91 16.62 -30.73 2.78
C GLY A 91 16.88 -29.81 3.99
N SER A 92 16.70 -30.33 5.20
CA SER A 92 16.85 -29.57 6.45
C SER A 92 18.28 -29.14 6.78
N GLU A 93 19.30 -29.73 6.17
CA GLU A 93 20.69 -29.27 6.35
C GLU A 93 20.97 -27.96 5.60
N THR A 94 20.18 -27.65 4.57
CA THR A 94 20.39 -26.48 3.71
C THR A 94 19.27 -25.44 3.80
N MET A 95 18.16 -25.73 4.49
CA MET A 95 17.05 -24.79 4.65
C MET A 95 17.44 -23.52 5.42
N ASP A 96 16.70 -22.45 5.19
CA ASP A 96 16.72 -21.28 6.06
C ASP A 96 15.82 -21.55 7.27
N MET A 97 16.30 -21.17 8.45
CA MET A 97 15.64 -21.45 9.73
C MET A 97 15.12 -20.18 10.41
N SER A 98 15.21 -19.03 9.75
CA SER A 98 14.79 -17.73 10.31
C SER A 98 13.26 -17.67 10.46
N PRO A 99 12.69 -17.60 11.66
CA PRO A 99 11.23 -17.64 11.81
C PRO A 99 10.55 -16.29 11.48
N ASP A 100 11.30 -15.19 11.47
CA ASP A 100 10.82 -13.82 11.48
C ASP A 100 10.88 -13.12 10.11
N ILE A 101 11.24 -13.85 9.05
CA ILE A 101 11.27 -13.34 7.67
C ILE A 101 10.59 -14.30 6.69
N PRO A 102 10.02 -13.82 5.57
CA PRO A 102 9.53 -14.68 4.51
C PRO A 102 10.63 -15.51 3.83
N HIS A 103 10.23 -16.69 3.33
CA HIS A 103 11.08 -17.57 2.52
C HIS A 103 10.41 -18.00 1.22
N ALA A 104 11.15 -18.03 0.12
CA ALA A 104 10.75 -18.70 -1.11
C ALA A 104 11.82 -19.71 -1.52
N ILE A 105 11.40 -20.77 -2.22
CA ILE A 105 12.30 -21.74 -2.84
C ILE A 105 11.89 -21.92 -4.30
N TRP A 106 12.82 -21.70 -5.23
CA TRP A 106 12.68 -22.03 -6.63
C TRP A 106 13.54 -23.26 -6.96
N GLY A 107 12.88 -24.36 -7.30
CA GLY A 107 13.52 -25.55 -7.86
C GLY A 107 13.40 -25.55 -9.38
N PHE A 108 14.54 -25.62 -10.08
CA PHE A 108 14.56 -25.72 -11.54
C PHE A 108 13.80 -26.97 -12.00
N ASN A 109 12.96 -26.82 -13.03
CA ASN A 109 12.22 -27.91 -13.63
C ASN A 109 13.04 -28.59 -14.73
N GLY A 110 14.18 -29.16 -14.35
CA GLY A 110 15.05 -29.96 -15.24
C GLY A 110 14.94 -31.46 -14.92
N THR A 111 15.42 -32.30 -15.83
CA THR A 111 15.38 -33.77 -15.66
C THR A 111 16.71 -34.36 -15.21
N GLU A 112 17.81 -33.77 -15.65
CA GLU A 112 19.18 -34.24 -15.46
C GLU A 112 19.59 -34.18 -14.00
N ARG A 113 19.03 -33.22 -13.26
CA ARG A 113 19.25 -33.01 -11.84
C ARG A 113 17.94 -32.62 -11.17
N PRO A 114 17.59 -33.22 -10.02
CA PRO A 114 16.22 -33.21 -9.53
C PRO A 114 15.92 -31.97 -8.65
N GLY A 115 15.99 -30.76 -9.23
CA GLY A 115 15.72 -29.49 -8.53
C GLY A 115 14.32 -29.40 -7.92
N ALA A 116 13.29 -29.84 -8.66
CA ALA A 116 11.91 -29.93 -8.18
C ALA A 116 11.74 -30.94 -7.02
N VAL A 117 12.58 -31.97 -6.95
CA VAL A 117 12.55 -32.95 -5.84
C VAL A 117 13.10 -32.32 -4.56
N TYR A 118 14.18 -31.52 -4.67
CA TYR A 118 14.63 -30.72 -3.53
C TYR A 118 13.55 -29.75 -3.07
N LEU A 119 12.92 -29.03 -3.99
CA LEU A 119 11.84 -28.09 -3.69
C LEU A 119 10.75 -28.74 -2.84
N ALA A 120 10.23 -29.89 -3.26
CA ALA A 120 9.20 -30.61 -2.50
C ALA A 120 9.72 -31.06 -1.12
N ALA A 121 10.94 -31.59 -1.04
CA ALA A 121 11.51 -32.10 0.20
C ALA A 121 11.79 -30.98 1.23
N VAL A 122 12.33 -29.84 0.80
CA VAL A 122 12.62 -28.72 1.70
C VAL A 122 11.33 -28.00 2.14
N LEU A 123 10.33 -27.87 1.26
CA LEU A 123 9.02 -27.33 1.64
C LEU A 123 8.30 -28.22 2.66
N ALA A 124 8.43 -29.55 2.54
CA ALA A 124 7.93 -30.47 3.57
C ALA A 124 8.64 -30.25 4.92
N SER A 125 9.95 -29.98 4.90
CA SER A 125 10.73 -29.68 6.12
C SER A 125 10.31 -28.34 6.75
N HIS A 126 10.08 -27.30 5.93
CA HIS A 126 9.52 -26.01 6.35
C HIS A 126 8.16 -26.19 7.04
N ALA A 127 7.25 -26.94 6.43
CA ALA A 127 5.94 -27.24 7.01
C ALA A 127 6.05 -28.03 8.32
N GLN A 128 6.89 -29.06 8.37
CA GLN A 128 7.12 -29.88 9.56
C GLN A 128 7.66 -29.06 10.74
N LYS A 129 8.45 -28.02 10.45
CA LYS A 129 9.08 -27.15 11.46
C LYS A 129 8.27 -25.89 11.78
N GLY A 130 7.13 -25.69 11.14
CA GLY A 130 6.30 -24.50 11.36
C GLY A 130 6.91 -23.20 10.83
N ILE A 131 7.79 -23.27 9.82
CA ILE A 131 8.43 -22.11 9.19
C ILE A 131 7.87 -21.97 7.77
N PRO A 132 6.87 -21.10 7.53
CA PRO A 132 6.24 -20.95 6.22
C PRO A 132 7.24 -20.61 5.11
N ALA A 133 7.09 -21.25 3.95
CA ALA A 133 7.88 -20.95 2.77
C ALA A 133 7.07 -21.11 1.48
N PHE A 134 7.29 -20.24 0.51
CA PHE A 134 6.67 -20.24 -0.81
C PHE A 134 7.38 -21.22 -1.74
N GLY A 135 6.61 -21.98 -2.51
CA GLY A 135 7.14 -22.90 -3.52
C GLY A 135 7.00 -22.34 -4.92
N ILE A 136 8.11 -22.19 -5.63
CA ILE A 136 8.17 -21.71 -7.01
C ILE A 136 8.63 -22.88 -7.89
N TYR A 137 7.72 -23.32 -8.75
CA TYR A 137 7.92 -24.41 -9.71
C TYR A 137 7.37 -23.95 -11.06
N GLY A 138 8.21 -24.00 -12.09
CA GLY A 138 7.82 -23.67 -13.46
C GLY A 138 6.99 -24.79 -14.08
N ARG A 139 6.00 -24.43 -14.90
CA ARG A 139 5.09 -25.38 -15.55
C ARG A 139 5.81 -26.34 -16.49
N ASP A 140 6.71 -25.80 -17.31
CA ASP A 140 7.36 -26.54 -18.39
C ASP A 140 8.77 -26.99 -18.00
N VAL A 141 9.20 -28.12 -18.56
CA VAL A 141 10.55 -28.65 -18.38
C VAL A 141 11.54 -27.77 -19.16
N GLN A 142 12.66 -27.41 -18.56
CA GLN A 142 13.75 -26.66 -19.19
C GLN A 142 14.99 -27.54 -19.39
N GLU A 143 15.75 -27.24 -20.44
CA GLU A 143 17.03 -27.89 -20.73
C GLU A 143 18.09 -27.49 -19.69
N ALA A 144 19.02 -28.38 -19.33
CA ALA A 144 20.00 -28.09 -18.27
C ALA A 144 20.91 -26.87 -18.51
N ASN A 145 21.09 -26.43 -19.76
CA ASN A 145 21.88 -25.26 -20.12
C ASN A 145 21.02 -24.00 -20.35
N ASP A 146 19.71 -24.08 -20.18
CA ASP A 146 18.82 -22.92 -20.22
C ASP A 146 19.05 -22.04 -18.99
N THR A 147 19.26 -20.75 -19.23
CA THR A 147 19.52 -19.74 -18.21
C THR A 147 18.36 -18.75 -18.06
N ASP A 148 17.35 -18.85 -18.91
CA ASP A 148 16.21 -17.95 -18.90
C ASP A 148 15.27 -18.33 -17.74
N ILE A 149 14.75 -17.31 -17.05
CA ILE A 149 13.73 -17.49 -16.03
C ILE A 149 12.37 -17.51 -16.74
N PRO A 150 11.60 -18.63 -16.71
CA PRO A 150 10.29 -18.69 -17.34
C PRO A 150 9.34 -17.62 -16.80
N GLU A 151 8.41 -17.13 -17.63
CA GLU A 151 7.52 -16.03 -17.24
C GLU A 151 6.63 -16.36 -16.03
N ASP A 152 6.18 -17.62 -15.87
CA ASP A 152 5.39 -18.04 -14.70
C ASP A 152 6.23 -18.15 -13.41
N VAL A 153 7.53 -18.41 -13.53
CA VAL A 153 8.50 -18.36 -12.44
C VAL A 153 8.80 -16.90 -12.09
N LYS A 154 9.03 -16.05 -13.11
CA LYS A 154 9.29 -14.63 -12.97
C LYS A 154 8.15 -13.91 -12.26
N GLU A 155 6.90 -14.19 -12.64
CA GLU A 155 5.70 -13.66 -11.99
C GLU A 155 5.70 -13.98 -10.48
N LYS A 156 5.93 -15.25 -10.11
CA LYS A 156 5.96 -15.68 -8.70
C LYS A 156 7.13 -15.09 -7.93
N LEU A 157 8.32 -15.01 -8.53
CA LEU A 157 9.50 -14.39 -7.92
C LEU A 157 9.26 -12.91 -7.64
N LEU A 158 8.70 -12.17 -8.60
CA LEU A 158 8.42 -10.74 -8.45
C LEU A 158 7.27 -10.48 -7.46
N ARG A 159 6.19 -11.27 -7.51
CA ARG A 159 5.09 -11.20 -6.53
C ARG A 159 5.59 -11.45 -5.11
N TYR A 160 6.39 -12.51 -4.92
CA TYR A 160 7.04 -12.79 -3.64
C TYR A 160 7.93 -11.63 -3.20
N ALA A 161 8.83 -11.16 -4.07
CA ALA A 161 9.78 -10.12 -3.73
C ALA A 161 9.08 -8.81 -3.35
N ARG A 162 8.06 -8.37 -4.10
CA ARG A 162 7.25 -7.18 -3.74
C ARG A 162 6.62 -7.30 -2.36
N ALA A 163 5.93 -8.41 -2.08
CA ALA A 163 5.29 -8.63 -0.79
C ALA A 163 6.30 -8.72 0.36
N ALA A 164 7.43 -9.40 0.14
CA ALA A 164 8.50 -9.54 1.12
C ALA A 164 9.18 -8.20 1.45
N LEU A 165 9.42 -7.36 0.44
CA LEU A 165 9.94 -6.00 0.61
C LEU A 165 8.94 -5.14 1.39
N ALA A 166 7.64 -5.23 1.10
CA ALA A 166 6.63 -4.51 1.87
C ALA A 166 6.66 -4.90 3.36
N THR A 167 6.78 -6.19 3.70
CA THR A 167 7.00 -6.63 5.09
C THR A 167 8.27 -6.02 5.70
N GLY A 168 9.39 -6.05 4.98
CA GLY A 168 10.67 -5.48 5.44
C GLY A 168 10.67 -3.96 5.58
N LEU A 169 9.93 -3.25 4.73
CA LEU A 169 9.85 -1.79 4.73
C LEU A 169 9.00 -1.25 5.88
N MET A 170 8.03 -2.02 6.37
CA MET A 170 7.23 -1.65 7.55
C MET A 170 7.97 -1.86 8.86
N ARG A 171 8.76 -2.94 8.96
CA ARG A 171 9.46 -3.33 10.19
C ARG A 171 10.30 -2.17 10.73
N ASP A 172 10.24 -1.98 12.05
CA ASP A 172 10.96 -0.96 12.82
C ASP A 172 10.58 0.52 12.52
N THR A 173 9.62 0.77 11.64
CA THR A 173 9.04 2.11 11.41
C THR A 173 7.90 2.42 12.38
N ALA A 174 7.29 3.61 12.30
CA ALA A 174 6.16 4.00 13.16
C ALA A 174 4.89 4.35 12.37
N TYR A 175 3.74 4.13 13.01
CA TYR A 175 2.52 4.87 12.75
C TYR A 175 2.44 6.08 13.67
N LEU A 176 2.26 7.29 13.13
CA LEU A 176 2.08 8.51 13.92
C LEU A 176 0.60 8.92 13.99
N SER A 177 0.05 8.88 15.20
CA SER A 177 -1.30 9.35 15.51
C SER A 177 -1.28 10.84 15.88
N MET A 178 -1.78 11.72 15.00
CA MET A 178 -1.94 13.14 15.28
C MET A 178 -3.36 13.41 15.80
N GLY A 179 -3.49 13.51 17.12
CA GLY A 179 -4.73 13.24 17.84
C GLY A 179 -4.91 11.75 18.10
N SER A 180 -6.15 11.32 18.28
CA SER A 180 -6.52 9.94 18.58
C SER A 180 -7.84 9.57 17.87
N VAL A 181 -8.91 9.27 18.61
CA VAL A 181 -10.17 8.77 18.06
C VAL A 181 -10.96 9.90 17.39
N SER A 182 -11.28 9.75 16.11
CA SER A 182 -12.19 10.65 15.40
C SER A 182 -13.60 10.07 15.42
N MET A 183 -14.54 10.78 16.05
CA MET A 183 -15.99 10.50 16.01
C MET A 183 -16.42 9.07 16.40
N GLY A 184 -15.56 8.33 17.11
CA GLY A 184 -15.83 6.93 17.47
C GLY A 184 -15.59 5.92 16.34
N ILE A 185 -14.88 6.31 15.28
CA ILE A 185 -14.51 5.41 14.17
C ILE A 185 -13.59 4.31 14.69
N GLY A 186 -13.98 3.05 14.48
CA GLY A 186 -13.26 1.90 15.03
C GLY A 186 -11.78 1.84 14.64
N GLY A 187 -11.44 2.20 13.39
CA GLY A 187 -10.05 2.21 12.93
C GLY A 187 -9.20 3.36 13.48
N SER A 188 -9.82 4.41 14.03
CA SER A 188 -9.12 5.50 14.73
C SER A 188 -8.84 5.20 16.20
N ILE A 189 -9.41 4.12 16.73
CA ILE A 189 -8.98 3.52 17.99
C ILE A 189 -7.73 2.69 17.70
N VAL A 190 -6.60 3.38 17.58
CA VAL A 190 -5.30 2.78 17.25
C VAL A 190 -5.00 1.63 18.20
N ASN A 191 -4.68 0.46 17.64
CA ASN A 191 -4.36 -0.75 18.41
C ASN A 191 -2.85 -1.06 18.28
N PRO A 192 -2.03 -0.75 19.30
CA PRO A 192 -0.60 -0.97 19.23
C PRO A 192 -0.19 -2.44 19.08
N ASP A 193 -0.94 -3.38 19.67
CA ASP A 193 -0.64 -4.82 19.55
C ASP A 193 -0.72 -5.28 18.10
N PHE A 194 -1.65 -4.74 17.31
CA PHE A 194 -1.72 -5.02 15.88
C PHE A 194 -0.45 -4.55 15.14
N PHE A 195 -0.04 -3.30 15.33
CA PHE A 195 1.15 -2.75 14.67
C PHE A 195 2.42 -3.49 15.08
N GLN A 196 2.56 -3.82 16.36
CA GLN A 196 3.73 -4.51 16.90
C GLN A 196 3.78 -5.97 16.48
N GLU A 197 2.72 -6.75 16.74
CA GLU A 197 2.74 -8.20 16.53
C GLU A 197 2.66 -8.58 15.04
N TYR A 198 1.92 -7.83 14.21
CA TYR A 198 1.75 -8.18 12.79
C TYR A 198 2.73 -7.46 11.88
N LEU A 199 3.00 -6.17 12.12
CA LEU A 199 3.77 -5.33 11.18
C LEU A 199 5.20 -5.04 11.66
N GLY A 200 5.52 -5.35 12.91
CA GLY A 200 6.81 -5.00 13.51
C GLY A 200 7.00 -3.48 13.62
N MET A 201 5.90 -2.73 13.69
CA MET A 201 5.88 -1.27 13.73
C MET A 201 5.68 -0.74 15.15
N ARG A 202 6.12 0.51 15.37
CA ARG A 202 5.87 1.30 16.57
C ARG A 202 4.60 2.14 16.40
N ASN A 203 4.09 2.66 17.52
CA ASN A 203 3.02 3.66 17.52
C ASN A 203 3.50 4.89 18.27
N GLU A 204 3.60 5.99 17.55
CA GLU A 204 3.85 7.33 18.07
C GLU A 204 2.53 8.10 18.14
N SER A 205 2.42 9.04 19.06
CA SER A 205 1.24 9.90 19.15
C SER A 205 1.62 11.29 19.63
N VAL A 206 1.05 12.29 18.97
CA VAL A 206 1.07 13.69 19.39
C VAL A 206 -0.37 14.15 19.53
N ASP A 207 -0.68 14.91 20.58
CA ASP A 207 -1.97 15.60 20.62
C ASP A 207 -1.99 16.72 19.56
N MET A 208 -3.17 17.05 19.03
CA MET A 208 -3.27 18.08 17.99
C MET A 208 -2.86 19.48 18.47
N THR A 209 -2.79 19.72 19.80
CA THR A 209 -2.15 20.94 20.35
C THR A 209 -0.71 21.15 19.91
N GLU A 210 -0.02 20.10 19.44
CA GLU A 210 1.31 20.26 18.86
C GLU A 210 1.29 21.11 17.59
N PHE A 211 0.25 21.00 16.76
CA PHE A 211 0.10 21.88 15.59
C PHE A 211 -0.08 23.34 16.01
N THR A 212 -0.95 23.62 16.99
CA THR A 212 -1.12 25.00 17.48
C THR A 212 0.17 25.52 18.09
N ARG A 213 0.89 24.72 18.88
CA ARG A 213 2.18 25.11 19.45
C ARG A 213 3.18 25.49 18.36
N ARG A 214 3.30 24.68 17.30
CA ARG A 214 4.24 24.96 16.20
C ARG A 214 3.83 26.18 15.38
N ILE A 215 2.53 26.37 15.11
CA ILE A 215 2.03 27.55 14.41
C ILE A 215 2.29 28.82 15.24
N ASP A 216 1.91 28.83 16.52
CA ASP A 216 2.00 29.99 17.41
C ASP A 216 3.45 30.41 17.69
N ARG A 217 4.36 29.43 17.78
CA ARG A 217 5.78 29.66 18.08
C ARG A 217 6.68 29.75 16.85
N GLY A 218 6.14 29.61 15.64
CA GLY A 218 6.93 29.66 14.41
C GLY A 218 7.87 28.45 14.23
N ILE A 219 7.47 27.26 14.65
CA ILE A 219 8.26 26.01 14.57
C ILE A 219 7.96 25.32 13.23
N TYR A 220 8.42 25.96 12.18
CA TYR A 220 8.40 25.52 10.78
C TYR A 220 9.44 26.36 10.03
N ASP A 221 9.85 25.97 8.82
CA ASP A 221 10.75 26.80 8.02
C ASP A 221 10.02 28.02 7.43
N PRO A 222 10.31 29.26 7.87
CA PRO A 222 9.63 30.45 7.34
C PRO A 222 9.97 30.71 5.87
N GLU A 223 11.18 30.34 5.40
CA GLU A 223 11.58 30.55 4.01
C GLU A 223 10.86 29.59 3.06
N GLU A 224 10.65 28.34 3.49
CA GLU A 224 9.79 27.42 2.77
C GLU A 224 8.35 27.91 2.73
N PHE A 225 7.82 28.39 3.87
CA PHE A 225 6.45 28.89 3.93
C PHE A 225 6.21 30.03 2.94
N GLU A 226 7.15 30.96 2.79
CA GLU A 226 7.03 32.04 1.80
C GLU A 226 6.96 31.51 0.36
N ARG A 227 7.81 30.55 -0.01
CA ARG A 227 7.78 29.91 -1.34
C ARG A 227 6.48 29.13 -1.56
N ALA A 228 6.04 28.39 -0.54
CA ALA A 228 4.78 27.64 -0.55
C ALA A 228 3.60 28.56 -0.84
N MET A 229 3.51 29.71 -0.17
CA MET A 229 2.41 30.66 -0.38
C MET A 229 2.41 31.29 -1.77
N VAL A 230 3.58 31.53 -2.38
CA VAL A 230 3.66 32.00 -3.78
C VAL A 230 3.13 30.92 -4.72
N TRP A 231 3.62 29.69 -4.57
CA TRP A 231 3.20 28.57 -5.39
C TRP A 231 1.71 28.28 -5.26
N VAL A 232 1.17 28.28 -4.03
CA VAL A 232 -0.26 28.07 -3.77
C VAL A 232 -1.11 29.14 -4.46
N LYS A 233 -0.73 30.41 -4.37
CA LYS A 233 -1.46 31.50 -5.05
C LYS A 233 -1.45 31.38 -6.57
N GLU A 234 -0.39 30.80 -7.14
CA GLU A 234 -0.24 30.64 -8.59
C GLU A 234 -0.97 29.40 -9.13
N HIS A 235 -0.92 28.28 -8.40
CA HIS A 235 -1.33 26.97 -8.91
C HIS A 235 -2.65 26.46 -8.32
N ILE A 236 -3.03 26.92 -7.13
CA ILE A 236 -4.21 26.40 -6.41
C ILE A 236 -5.42 27.26 -6.71
N LYS A 237 -6.36 26.68 -7.45
CA LYS A 237 -7.63 27.31 -7.80
C LYS A 237 -8.64 27.10 -6.68
N GLU A 238 -9.01 28.17 -5.97
CA GLU A 238 -10.15 28.12 -5.03
C GLU A 238 -11.43 27.75 -5.78
N GLY A 239 -12.18 26.79 -5.23
CA GLY A 239 -13.43 26.29 -5.80
C GLY A 239 -14.63 27.19 -5.44
N VAL A 240 -15.81 26.78 -5.89
CA VAL A 240 -17.06 27.50 -5.56
C VAL A 240 -17.39 27.34 -4.08
N ASP A 241 -17.57 28.46 -3.38
CA ASP A 241 -18.06 28.46 -2.00
C ASP A 241 -19.56 28.11 -1.97
N ARG A 242 -19.87 26.95 -1.38
CA ARG A 242 -21.23 26.42 -1.27
C ARG A 242 -21.83 26.58 0.13
N ASN A 243 -21.14 27.28 1.01
CA ASN A 243 -21.67 27.56 2.34
C ASN A 243 -22.93 28.41 2.25
N ARG A 244 -23.82 28.24 3.23
CA ARG A 244 -24.96 29.15 3.45
C ARG A 244 -24.43 30.58 3.60
N GLU A 245 -25.18 31.58 3.15
CA GLU A 245 -24.70 32.96 3.06
C GLU A 245 -24.10 33.51 4.36
N ASP A 246 -24.68 33.18 5.53
CA ASP A 246 -24.19 33.59 6.86
C ASP A 246 -22.94 32.83 7.34
N LEU A 247 -22.56 31.76 6.64
CA LEU A 247 -21.36 30.97 6.92
C LEU A 247 -20.21 31.29 5.96
N ILE A 248 -20.45 32.03 4.88
CA ILE A 248 -19.38 32.43 3.94
C ILE A 248 -18.37 33.32 4.68
N LEU A 249 -17.10 32.93 4.65
CA LEU A 249 -16.01 33.70 5.23
C LEU A 249 -15.65 34.89 4.35
N SER A 250 -15.19 35.97 4.99
CA SER A 250 -14.63 37.10 4.26
C SER A 250 -13.34 36.69 3.53
N LYS A 251 -12.97 37.46 2.50
CA LYS A 251 -11.73 37.22 1.75
C LYS A 251 -10.48 37.24 2.65
N GLU A 252 -10.43 38.16 3.62
CA GLU A 252 -9.30 38.26 4.57
C GLU A 252 -9.21 37.01 5.47
N GLU A 253 -10.35 36.48 5.92
CA GLU A 253 -10.38 35.24 6.69
C GLU A 253 -9.92 34.05 5.85
N LYS A 254 -10.35 33.95 4.58
CA LYS A 254 -9.88 32.90 3.66
C LYS A 254 -8.38 32.96 3.41
N GLU A 255 -7.82 34.16 3.21
CA GLU A 255 -6.38 34.35 3.06
C GLU A 255 -5.62 33.83 4.30
N LYS A 256 -6.12 34.09 5.52
CA LYS A 256 -5.55 33.54 6.76
C LYS A 256 -5.70 32.03 6.85
N GLN A 257 -6.80 31.46 6.36
CA GLN A 257 -6.98 30.00 6.32
C GLN A 257 -6.01 29.33 5.35
N TRP A 258 -5.74 29.93 4.19
CA TRP A 258 -4.73 29.43 3.25
C TRP A 258 -3.34 29.35 3.90
N GLU A 259 -2.93 30.41 4.60
CA GLU A 259 -1.68 30.39 5.38
C GLU A 259 -1.67 29.28 6.44
N PHE A 260 -2.80 29.07 7.11
CA PHE A 260 -2.93 28.10 8.18
C PHE A 260 -2.81 26.66 7.65
N VAL A 261 -3.54 26.31 6.58
CA VAL A 261 -3.52 24.95 6.04
C VAL A 261 -2.19 24.59 5.37
N VAL A 262 -1.48 25.57 4.80
CA VAL A 262 -0.10 25.38 4.30
C VAL A 262 0.85 25.08 5.45
N LYS A 263 0.74 25.80 6.58
CA LYS A 263 1.52 25.48 7.79
C LYS A 263 1.18 24.11 8.34
N MET A 264 -0.10 23.71 8.33
CA MET A 264 -0.50 22.35 8.73
C MET A 264 0.20 21.29 7.88
N PHE A 265 0.24 21.44 6.55
CA PHE A 265 0.99 20.53 5.67
C PHE A 265 2.47 20.43 6.08
N MET A 266 3.14 21.57 6.23
CA MET A 266 4.57 21.59 6.59
C MET A 266 4.83 20.92 7.93
N ILE A 267 4.01 21.23 8.94
CA ILE A 267 4.10 20.65 10.27
C ILE A 267 3.81 19.14 10.24
N GLY A 268 2.75 18.71 9.56
CA GLY A 268 2.40 17.29 9.42
C GLY A 268 3.54 16.49 8.80
N ARG A 269 4.14 17.02 7.71
CA ARG A 269 5.32 16.43 7.07
C ARG A 269 6.51 16.35 8.04
N ASP A 270 6.84 17.46 8.70
CA ASP A 270 7.99 17.57 9.59
C ASP A 270 7.84 16.67 10.82
N LEU A 271 6.62 16.50 11.34
CA LEU A 271 6.32 15.52 12.39
C LEU A 271 6.63 14.09 11.90
N MET A 272 6.25 13.72 10.68
CA MET A 272 6.48 12.36 10.19
C MET A 272 7.96 12.03 10.01
N GLN A 273 8.70 12.88 9.28
CA GLN A 273 10.05 12.54 8.81
C GLN A 273 11.18 13.38 9.42
N GLY A 274 10.86 14.38 10.23
CA GLY A 274 11.81 15.37 10.72
C GLY A 274 12.13 16.43 9.67
N ASN A 275 12.83 17.49 10.09
CA ASN A 275 13.29 18.55 9.22
C ASN A 275 14.59 19.16 9.78
N PRO A 276 15.75 18.94 9.13
CA PRO A 276 17.04 19.49 9.58
C PRO A 276 17.03 21.01 9.76
N ARG A 277 16.23 21.75 8.98
CA ARG A 277 16.11 23.20 9.08
C ARG A 277 15.59 23.65 10.44
N LEU A 278 14.75 22.84 11.11
CA LEU A 278 14.27 23.15 12.46
C LEU A 278 15.40 23.18 13.48
N ALA A 279 16.43 22.32 13.33
CA ALA A 279 17.59 22.34 14.22
C ALA A 279 18.39 23.64 14.04
N GLU A 280 18.55 24.11 12.80
CA GLU A 280 19.20 25.40 12.50
C GLU A 280 18.45 26.60 13.09
N LEU A 281 17.13 26.48 13.22
CA LEU A 281 16.25 27.48 13.85
C LEU A 281 16.19 27.34 15.39
N GLY A 282 16.91 26.39 15.98
CA GLY A 282 16.99 26.17 17.43
C GLY A 282 15.96 25.18 18.00
N PHE A 283 15.25 24.44 17.14
CA PHE A 283 14.25 23.43 17.49
C PHE A 283 14.81 22.02 17.25
N GLU A 284 15.92 21.69 17.93
CA GLU A 284 16.66 20.44 17.71
C GLU A 284 15.84 19.17 18.02
N GLU A 285 14.94 19.22 19.01
CA GLU A 285 14.04 18.11 19.34
C GLU A 285 13.03 17.87 18.19
N GLU A 286 12.35 18.94 17.76
CA GLU A 286 11.34 18.86 16.70
C GLU A 286 11.92 18.48 15.33
N ALA A 287 13.21 18.77 15.10
CA ALA A 287 13.93 18.45 13.88
C ALA A 287 14.05 16.95 13.61
N VAL A 288 13.97 16.10 14.65
CA VAL A 288 14.16 14.64 14.52
C VAL A 288 12.94 13.94 13.94
N GLY A 289 11.73 14.47 14.18
CA GLY A 289 10.47 13.84 13.79
C GLY A 289 10.17 12.53 14.53
N HIS A 290 9.19 11.77 14.02
CA HIS A 290 8.64 10.57 14.67
C HIS A 290 8.90 9.26 13.91
N HIS A 291 9.80 9.28 12.93
CA HIS A 291 10.14 8.10 12.12
C HIS A 291 8.90 7.40 11.52
N ALA A 292 7.90 8.19 11.12
CA ALA A 292 6.61 7.69 10.70
C ALA A 292 6.63 7.32 9.21
N LEU A 293 6.37 6.04 8.90
CA LEU A 293 6.16 5.60 7.52
C LEU A 293 4.72 5.90 7.04
N VAL A 294 3.80 5.93 8.00
CA VAL A 294 2.39 6.26 7.81
C VAL A 294 1.93 7.08 9.02
N ALA A 295 1.00 7.99 8.81
CA ALA A 295 0.40 8.78 9.89
C ALA A 295 -1.09 8.97 9.66
N GLY A 296 -1.77 9.56 10.62
CA GLY A 296 -3.15 9.98 10.46
C GLY A 296 -3.48 11.21 11.30
N PHE A 297 -4.40 12.02 10.80
CA PHE A 297 -4.87 13.23 11.48
C PHE A 297 -6.30 13.07 11.94
N GLN A 298 -6.53 13.20 13.24
CA GLN A 298 -7.85 13.00 13.83
C GLN A 298 -8.84 14.02 13.26
N GLY A 299 -8.47 15.31 13.29
CA GLY A 299 -9.30 16.42 12.85
C GLY A 299 -10.62 16.49 13.62
N GLN A 300 -11.63 15.78 13.12
CA GLN A 300 -12.93 15.78 13.73
C GLN A 300 -12.89 15.17 15.16
N ARG A 301 -13.56 15.77 16.15
CA ARG A 301 -14.38 16.98 16.07
C ARG A 301 -13.71 18.23 16.63
N GLN A 302 -12.88 18.07 17.65
CA GLN A 302 -12.40 19.18 18.48
C GLN A 302 -11.50 20.15 17.69
N TRP A 303 -10.67 19.63 16.78
CA TRP A 303 -9.86 20.50 15.94
C TRP A 303 -10.73 21.24 14.93
N THR A 304 -11.50 20.51 14.11
CA THR A 304 -12.28 21.10 13.01
C THR A 304 -13.45 21.98 13.46
N ASP A 305 -13.91 21.82 14.70
CA ASP A 305 -14.90 22.72 15.31
C ASP A 305 -14.29 24.10 15.62
N HIS A 306 -12.96 24.24 15.61
CA HIS A 306 -12.26 25.47 15.99
C HIS A 306 -11.28 26.01 14.92
N PHE A 307 -10.47 25.15 14.32
CA PHE A 307 -9.43 25.47 13.33
C PHE A 307 -9.78 24.93 11.95
N PRO A 308 -9.15 25.45 10.88
CA PRO A 308 -9.25 24.87 9.54
C PRO A 308 -9.00 23.36 9.54
N ASN A 309 -9.77 22.63 8.73
CA ASN A 309 -9.66 21.18 8.64
C ASN A 309 -8.33 20.71 8.00
N GLY A 310 -8.13 19.39 8.02
CA GLY A 310 -6.91 18.75 7.51
C GLY A 310 -6.87 18.60 5.99
N ASP A 311 -7.91 19.01 5.25
CA ASP A 311 -8.13 18.52 3.89
C ASP A 311 -6.95 18.80 2.95
N PHE A 312 -6.45 20.04 2.95
CA PHE A 312 -5.29 20.43 2.15
C PHE A 312 -4.02 19.67 2.57
N MET A 313 -3.76 19.54 3.88
CA MET A 313 -2.63 18.77 4.40
C MET A 313 -2.70 17.31 3.95
N GLU A 314 -3.84 16.66 4.15
CA GLU A 314 -4.06 15.25 3.80
C GLU A 314 -3.93 15.02 2.29
N THR A 315 -4.50 15.92 1.48
CA THR A 315 -4.39 15.88 0.02
C THR A 315 -2.94 15.98 -0.43
N PHE A 316 -2.20 17.01 0.01
CA PHE A 316 -0.84 17.24 -0.47
C PHE A 316 0.17 16.26 0.12
N LEU A 317 -0.02 15.76 1.34
CA LEU A 317 0.82 14.70 1.89
C LEU A 317 0.70 13.43 1.04
N ASN A 318 -0.52 13.03 0.66
CA ASN A 318 -0.73 11.87 -0.21
C ASN A 318 -0.46 12.14 -1.71
N THR A 319 -0.29 13.40 -2.12
CA THR A 319 0.08 13.78 -3.50
C THR A 319 1.58 13.70 -3.69
N GLN A 320 2.02 13.33 -4.90
CA GLN A 320 3.44 13.14 -5.22
C GLN A 320 4.17 14.40 -5.74
N PHE A 321 3.64 15.58 -5.45
CA PHE A 321 4.31 16.86 -5.72
C PHE A 321 3.76 17.96 -4.80
N ASP A 322 4.56 19.00 -4.61
CA ASP A 322 4.17 20.26 -3.99
C ASP A 322 5.10 21.40 -4.49
N TRP A 323 5.18 22.50 -3.76
CA TRP A 323 6.07 23.63 -4.06
C TRP A 323 7.57 23.30 -4.06
N ASN A 324 7.98 22.14 -3.56
CA ASN A 324 9.36 21.63 -3.63
C ASN A 324 9.59 20.70 -4.83
N GLY A 325 8.59 20.51 -5.70
CA GLY A 325 8.66 19.67 -6.89
C GLY A 325 8.09 18.26 -6.68
N ILE A 326 8.33 17.39 -7.66
CA ILE A 326 7.90 15.99 -7.64
C ILE A 326 8.67 15.21 -6.56
N ARG A 327 7.94 14.43 -5.76
CA ARG A 327 8.46 13.65 -4.63
C ARG A 327 7.62 12.41 -4.36
N LYS A 328 8.13 11.46 -3.59
CA LYS A 328 7.29 10.39 -3.04
C LYS A 328 6.11 10.97 -2.21
N PRO A 329 4.96 10.28 -2.16
CA PRO A 329 3.89 10.64 -1.25
C PRO A 329 4.24 10.25 0.20
N PHE A 330 3.56 10.88 1.14
CA PHE A 330 3.45 10.46 2.53
C PHE A 330 2.11 9.75 2.69
N VAL A 331 2.13 8.49 3.13
CA VAL A 331 0.88 7.75 3.38
C VAL A 331 0.20 8.36 4.62
N PHE A 332 -0.95 9.00 4.42
CA PHE A 332 -1.57 9.82 5.45
C PHE A 332 -3.08 9.61 5.51
N ALA A 333 -3.57 9.15 6.67
CA ALA A 333 -4.97 8.78 6.87
C ALA A 333 -5.81 9.94 7.41
N THR A 334 -6.89 10.26 6.70
CA THR A 334 -7.99 11.09 7.21
C THR A 334 -8.61 10.46 8.45
N GLU A 335 -9.06 11.33 9.37
CA GLU A 335 -9.77 10.94 10.61
C GLU A 335 -8.97 10.01 11.54
N ASN A 336 -7.64 10.00 11.36
CA ASN A 336 -6.73 9.09 12.03
C ASN A 336 -7.15 7.62 11.92
N ASP A 337 -7.84 7.23 10.83
CA ASP A 337 -8.21 5.84 10.60
C ASP A 337 -6.97 5.02 10.26
N SER A 338 -6.31 4.55 11.32
CA SER A 338 -5.06 3.80 11.24
C SER A 338 -5.17 2.51 10.42
N LEU A 339 -6.35 1.90 10.37
CA LEU A 339 -6.58 0.70 9.57
C LEU A 339 -6.72 1.03 8.08
N ASN A 340 -7.32 2.17 7.73
CA ASN A 340 -7.27 2.65 6.35
C ASN A 340 -5.85 3.09 5.98
N GLY A 341 -5.14 3.78 6.88
CA GLY A 341 -3.73 4.14 6.69
C GLY A 341 -2.84 2.93 6.42
N VAL A 342 -3.04 1.82 7.12
CA VAL A 342 -2.33 0.55 6.85
C VAL A 342 -2.79 -0.09 5.54
N SER A 343 -4.06 0.01 5.18
CA SER A 343 -4.56 -0.46 3.88
C SER A 343 -3.90 0.32 2.73
N MET A 344 -3.78 1.64 2.86
CA MET A 344 -3.02 2.49 1.94
C MET A 344 -1.55 2.12 1.94
N LEU A 345 -0.95 1.86 3.12
CA LEU A 345 0.46 1.49 3.22
C LEU A 345 0.75 0.16 2.49
N PHE A 346 -0.10 -0.85 2.63
CA PHE A 346 0.05 -2.11 1.91
C PHE A 346 0.03 -1.89 0.41
N ASN A 347 -0.94 -1.12 -0.08
CA ASN A 347 -1.02 -0.78 -1.51
C ASN A 347 0.23 -0.01 -1.98
N TYR A 348 0.63 1.02 -1.24
CA TYR A 348 1.78 1.87 -1.57
C TYR A 348 3.07 1.06 -1.65
N LEU A 349 3.36 0.22 -0.66
CA LEU A 349 4.59 -0.57 -0.65
C LEU A 349 4.63 -1.67 -1.72
N LEU A 350 3.48 -2.09 -2.24
CA LEU A 350 3.39 -3.04 -3.35
C LEU A 350 3.51 -2.38 -4.74
N THR A 351 3.21 -1.08 -4.85
CA THR A 351 3.04 -0.39 -6.15
C THR A 351 3.97 0.80 -6.36
N ASN A 352 4.48 1.38 -5.27
CA ASN A 352 5.12 2.69 -5.20
C ASN A 352 4.26 3.85 -5.77
N THR A 353 2.93 3.68 -5.86
CA THR A 353 2.00 4.73 -6.33
C THR A 353 1.24 5.36 -5.17
N PRO A 354 0.85 6.64 -5.28
CA PRO A 354 -0.06 7.29 -4.33
C PRO A 354 -1.37 6.53 -4.11
N GLN A 355 -2.05 6.85 -3.02
CA GLN A 355 -3.21 6.08 -2.53
C GLN A 355 -4.41 6.99 -2.32
N ILE A 356 -5.56 6.58 -2.84
CA ILE A 356 -6.84 7.25 -2.64
C ILE A 356 -7.42 6.77 -1.31
N PHE A 357 -7.68 7.69 -0.40
CA PHE A 357 -8.54 7.48 0.76
C PHE A 357 -9.97 7.83 0.35
N ALA A 358 -10.97 7.01 0.67
CA ALA A 358 -12.37 7.36 0.40
C ALA A 358 -13.35 6.79 1.42
N ASP A 359 -14.46 7.48 1.67
CA ASP A 359 -15.67 6.83 2.18
C ASP A 359 -16.29 5.98 1.08
N VAL A 360 -16.72 4.78 1.44
CA VAL A 360 -17.62 3.95 0.64
C VAL A 360 -19.04 4.46 0.88
N ARG A 361 -19.36 5.59 0.23
CA ARG A 361 -20.46 6.46 0.63
C ARG A 361 -21.83 5.93 0.25
N THR A 362 -21.98 5.42 -0.97
CA THR A 362 -23.29 5.08 -1.52
C THR A 362 -23.19 3.98 -2.57
N TYR A 363 -24.07 2.99 -2.46
CA TYR A 363 -24.35 2.07 -3.55
C TYR A 363 -25.44 2.65 -4.47
N TRP A 364 -25.13 2.77 -5.75
CA TRP A 364 -26.05 3.17 -6.80
C TRP A 364 -26.49 1.97 -7.63
N SER A 365 -27.71 1.49 -7.37
CA SER A 365 -28.32 0.43 -8.19
C SER A 365 -28.73 0.97 -9.57
N PRO A 366 -28.79 0.12 -10.61
CA PRO A 366 -29.29 0.51 -11.92
C PRO A 366 -30.68 1.16 -11.89
N GLU A 367 -31.58 0.62 -11.06
CA GLU A 367 -32.94 1.14 -10.88
C GLU A 367 -32.94 2.49 -10.19
N ALA A 368 -32.07 2.68 -9.19
CA ALA A 368 -31.94 3.94 -8.48
C ALA A 368 -31.42 5.05 -9.41
N VAL A 369 -30.41 4.77 -10.23
CA VAL A 369 -29.90 5.72 -11.22
C VAL A 369 -30.99 6.05 -12.25
N LYS A 370 -31.63 5.04 -12.85
CA LYS A 370 -32.71 5.25 -13.82
C LYS A 370 -33.87 6.07 -13.26
N ARG A 371 -34.21 5.87 -11.98
CA ARG A 371 -35.28 6.64 -11.32
C ARG A 371 -34.92 8.12 -11.16
N VAL A 372 -33.66 8.45 -10.83
CA VAL A 372 -33.28 9.84 -10.51
C VAL A 372 -32.73 10.61 -11.71
N THR A 373 -32.21 9.93 -12.74
CA THR A 373 -31.63 10.57 -13.93
C THR A 373 -32.36 10.21 -15.23
N GLY A 374 -33.23 9.20 -15.23
CA GLY A 374 -33.81 8.63 -16.46
C GLY A 374 -32.85 7.73 -17.25
N HIS A 375 -31.56 7.72 -16.90
CA HIS A 375 -30.51 7.01 -17.62
C HIS A 375 -30.48 5.51 -17.26
N THR A 376 -30.36 4.64 -18.26
CA THR A 376 -30.15 3.20 -18.03
C THR A 376 -28.66 2.93 -18.11
N LEU A 377 -28.07 2.42 -17.03
CA LEU A 377 -26.64 2.13 -16.98
C LEU A 377 -26.24 1.03 -17.97
N GLU A 378 -25.08 1.20 -18.59
CA GLU A 378 -24.49 0.27 -19.54
C GLU A 378 -23.00 0.00 -19.20
N GLY A 379 -22.34 -0.86 -19.99
CA GLY A 379 -20.91 -1.16 -19.82
C GLY A 379 -20.57 -1.70 -18.43
N ARG A 380 -19.46 -1.24 -17.85
CA ARG A 380 -19.01 -1.64 -16.52
C ARG A 380 -19.96 -1.20 -15.39
N ALA A 381 -20.78 -0.18 -15.64
CA ALA A 381 -21.75 0.35 -14.68
C ALA A 381 -23.09 -0.41 -14.69
N ALA A 382 -23.31 -1.33 -15.63
CA ALA A 382 -24.61 -1.97 -15.85
C ALA A 382 -25.19 -2.70 -14.63
N ALA A 383 -24.34 -3.19 -13.72
CA ALA A 383 -24.74 -3.86 -12.48
C ALA A 383 -24.86 -2.91 -11.26
N GLY A 384 -24.76 -1.61 -11.49
CA GLY A 384 -24.60 -0.59 -10.46
C GLY A 384 -23.14 -0.31 -10.13
N PHE A 385 -22.90 0.63 -9.23
CA PHE A 385 -21.56 1.06 -8.81
C PHE A 385 -21.58 1.64 -7.40
N LEU A 386 -20.39 1.87 -6.85
CA LEU A 386 -20.17 2.55 -5.57
C LEU A 386 -19.69 3.98 -5.82
N HIS A 387 -20.22 4.92 -5.04
CA HIS A 387 -19.68 6.27 -4.90
C HIS A 387 -18.60 6.23 -3.83
N LEU A 388 -17.35 6.38 -4.25
CA LEU A 388 -16.22 6.54 -3.36
C LEU A 388 -15.88 8.02 -3.29
N ILE A 389 -15.98 8.62 -2.11
CA ILE A 389 -15.83 10.07 -1.91
C ILE A 389 -15.38 10.33 -0.48
N ASN A 390 -14.15 10.78 -0.29
CA ASN A 390 -13.69 11.14 1.05
C ASN A 390 -14.36 12.42 1.54
N SER A 391 -14.37 12.63 2.85
CA SER A 391 -14.93 13.79 3.54
C SER A 391 -14.11 15.08 3.39
N GLY A 392 -13.42 15.28 2.26
CA GLY A 392 -12.72 16.53 1.97
C GLY A 392 -11.40 16.40 1.23
N SER A 393 -10.60 15.37 1.50
CA SER A 393 -9.24 15.23 0.94
C SER A 393 -9.08 14.03 0.02
N CYS A 394 -8.22 14.14 -0.98
CA CYS A 394 -7.74 12.99 -1.74
C CYS A 394 -6.46 13.39 -2.48
N THR A 395 -5.53 12.46 -2.65
CA THR A 395 -4.36 12.65 -3.52
C THR A 395 -4.78 13.16 -4.91
N LEU A 396 -4.08 14.17 -5.44
CA LEU A 396 -4.34 14.71 -6.78
C LEU A 396 -4.02 13.70 -7.88
N ASP A 397 -3.16 12.72 -7.58
CA ASP A 397 -2.93 11.57 -8.44
C ASP A 397 -4.21 10.77 -8.71
N GLY A 398 -5.16 10.81 -7.77
CA GLY A 398 -6.48 10.18 -7.88
C GLY A 398 -7.38 10.80 -8.95
N THR A 399 -7.00 11.94 -9.54
CA THR A 399 -7.66 12.48 -10.74
C THR A 399 -7.53 11.52 -11.94
N GLY A 400 -6.47 10.70 -11.98
CA GLY A 400 -6.17 9.83 -13.12
C GLY A 400 -5.68 10.59 -14.36
N GLN A 401 -5.09 11.79 -14.18
CA GLN A 401 -4.62 12.61 -15.29
C GLN A 401 -3.30 12.13 -15.89
N ALA A 402 -2.48 11.41 -15.12
CA ALA A 402 -1.30 10.75 -15.67
C ALA A 402 -1.70 9.64 -16.65
N THR A 403 -0.89 9.43 -17.68
CA THR A 403 -1.20 8.46 -18.74
C THR A 403 -0.06 7.51 -19.03
N ARG A 404 -0.42 6.26 -19.36
CA ARG A 404 0.48 5.28 -19.97
C ARG A 404 -0.25 4.66 -21.16
N ASP A 405 0.37 4.71 -22.34
CA ASP A 405 -0.23 4.24 -23.59
C ASP A 405 -1.63 4.84 -23.87
N GLY A 406 -1.82 6.12 -23.51
CA GLY A 406 -3.08 6.84 -23.68
C GLY A 406 -4.19 6.46 -22.69
N GLN A 407 -3.93 5.57 -21.73
CA GLN A 407 -4.88 5.19 -20.67
C GLN A 407 -4.58 5.93 -19.36
N PRO A 408 -5.60 6.28 -18.56
CA PRO A 408 -5.42 6.91 -17.26
C PRO A 408 -4.78 5.94 -16.26
N VAL A 409 -3.78 6.43 -15.51
CA VAL A 409 -3.03 5.66 -14.52
C VAL A 409 -2.66 6.53 -13.32
N MET A 410 -2.23 5.88 -12.23
CA MET A 410 -1.39 6.52 -11.20
C MET A 410 0.02 5.95 -11.33
N LYS A 411 1.03 6.81 -11.37
CA LYS A 411 2.44 6.42 -11.58
C LYS A 411 3.25 6.57 -10.29
N PRO A 412 4.36 5.84 -10.13
CA PRO A 412 5.40 6.23 -9.18
C PRO A 412 5.99 7.59 -9.56
N PHE A 413 6.46 8.34 -8.56
CA PHE A 413 6.86 9.74 -8.75
C PHE A 413 8.02 9.91 -9.75
N TRP A 414 8.92 8.93 -9.87
CA TRP A 414 10.03 8.97 -10.82
C TRP A 414 9.61 8.78 -12.29
N GLU A 415 8.35 8.45 -12.56
CA GLU A 415 7.77 8.34 -13.89
C GLU A 415 6.79 9.48 -14.21
N LEU A 416 6.54 10.37 -13.25
CA LEU A 416 5.62 11.49 -13.42
C LEU A 416 6.28 12.60 -14.21
N GLU A 417 5.57 13.11 -15.22
CA GLU A 417 6.02 14.27 -15.99
C GLU A 417 5.37 15.57 -15.48
N GLU A 418 6.03 16.71 -15.68
CA GLU A 418 5.48 18.01 -15.28
C GLU A 418 4.16 18.36 -15.98
N SER A 419 3.98 17.87 -17.21
CA SER A 419 2.70 17.99 -17.94
C SER A 419 1.54 17.31 -17.19
N GLU A 420 1.82 16.20 -16.53
CA GLU A 420 0.85 15.42 -15.76
C GLU A 420 0.55 16.08 -14.42
N VAL A 421 1.57 16.66 -13.76
CA VAL A 421 1.41 17.53 -12.59
C VAL A 421 0.45 18.67 -12.89
N GLN A 422 0.68 19.41 -13.98
CA GLN A 422 -0.18 20.52 -14.38
C GLN A 422 -1.59 20.05 -14.72
N ALA A 423 -1.74 18.93 -15.42
CA ALA A 423 -3.07 18.38 -15.71
C ALA A 423 -3.85 18.01 -14.43
N MET A 424 -3.20 17.48 -13.39
CA MET A 424 -3.84 17.20 -12.10
C MET A 424 -4.30 18.49 -11.41
N LEU A 425 -3.48 19.54 -11.42
CA LEU A 425 -3.81 20.86 -10.87
C LEU A 425 -4.98 21.52 -11.62
N GLU A 426 -4.95 21.50 -12.96
CA GLU A 426 -5.99 22.10 -13.81
C GLU A 426 -7.36 21.43 -13.65
N ASN A 427 -7.37 20.14 -13.31
CA ASN A 427 -8.59 19.34 -13.12
C ASN A 427 -8.99 19.21 -11.64
N THR A 428 -8.41 20.03 -10.77
CA THR A 428 -8.77 20.11 -9.36
C THR A 428 -9.11 21.55 -8.99
N ASP A 429 -10.13 21.75 -8.17
CA ASP A 429 -10.26 22.99 -7.40
C ASP A 429 -10.48 22.71 -5.93
N PHE A 430 -10.35 23.76 -5.13
CA PHE A 430 -10.29 23.67 -3.68
C PHE A 430 -11.42 24.49 -3.03
N PRO A 431 -12.66 23.97 -3.02
CA PRO A 431 -13.78 24.71 -2.47
C PRO A 431 -13.60 24.94 -0.96
N PRO A 432 -14.00 26.12 -0.44
CA PRO A 432 -14.08 26.35 1.00
C PRO A 432 -14.88 25.26 1.70
N ALA A 433 -14.33 24.71 2.77
CA ALA A 433 -14.92 23.60 3.51
C ALA A 433 -16.35 23.94 3.98
N ASN A 434 -17.22 22.93 4.01
CA ASN A 434 -18.59 23.10 4.49
C ASN A 434 -18.59 23.36 6.00
N ARG A 435 -18.88 24.60 6.40
CA ARG A 435 -18.79 25.08 7.79
C ARG A 435 -19.92 24.62 8.69
N GLU A 436 -20.94 23.95 8.16
CA GLU A 436 -21.90 23.21 9.00
C GLU A 436 -21.22 21.99 9.65
N TYR A 437 -20.24 21.39 8.97
CA TYR A 437 -19.40 20.30 9.49
C TYR A 437 -18.07 20.82 10.07
N PHE A 438 -17.33 21.62 9.30
CA PHE A 438 -16.00 22.12 9.62
C PHE A 438 -16.08 23.59 10.02
N ARG A 439 -16.55 23.88 11.23
CA ARG A 439 -16.82 25.26 11.69
C ARG A 439 -15.60 26.18 11.60
N GLY A 440 -14.41 25.62 11.81
CA GLY A 440 -13.12 26.30 11.67
C GLY A 440 -12.68 26.56 10.22
N GLY A 441 -13.41 26.08 9.21
CA GLY A 441 -13.14 26.26 7.79
C GLY A 441 -12.08 25.31 7.24
N GLY A 442 -11.28 25.78 6.29
CA GLY A 442 -10.37 24.97 5.47
C GLY A 442 -10.83 24.90 4.01
N PHE A 443 -10.14 24.08 3.22
CA PHE A 443 -10.39 23.94 1.79
C PHE A 443 -10.36 22.47 1.40
N SER A 444 -11.53 21.94 1.03
CA SER A 444 -11.64 20.59 0.50
C SER A 444 -11.01 20.51 -0.89
N THR A 445 -10.75 19.30 -1.35
CA THR A 445 -10.21 18.99 -2.68
C THR A 445 -11.34 18.43 -3.52
N ARG A 446 -11.54 18.97 -4.72
CA ARG A 446 -12.59 18.53 -5.62
C ARG A 446 -12.04 18.21 -7.00
N PHE A 447 -12.27 16.97 -7.42
CA PHE A 447 -12.08 16.51 -8.79
C PHE A 447 -13.00 15.31 -9.06
N LEU A 448 -13.06 14.89 -10.32
CA LEU A 448 -13.65 13.62 -10.73
C LEU A 448 -12.53 12.72 -11.27
N THR A 449 -12.36 11.53 -10.70
CA THR A 449 -11.43 10.53 -11.22
C THR A 449 -11.86 10.08 -12.61
N LYS A 450 -10.94 10.07 -13.58
CA LYS A 450 -11.21 9.54 -14.92
C LYS A 450 -11.70 8.09 -14.89
N GLY A 451 -12.64 7.76 -15.76
CA GLY A 451 -13.12 6.38 -15.95
C GLY A 451 -12.10 5.42 -16.56
N ASP A 452 -12.46 4.14 -16.54
CA ASP A 452 -11.73 3.00 -17.13
C ASP A 452 -10.34 2.70 -16.56
N MET A 453 -9.95 3.35 -15.46
CA MET A 453 -8.73 3.02 -14.72
C MET A 453 -8.96 1.73 -13.91
N PRO A 454 -8.16 0.66 -14.10
CA PRO A 454 -8.21 -0.51 -13.23
C PRO A 454 -7.74 -0.12 -11.83
N VAL A 455 -8.50 -0.50 -10.81
CA VAL A 455 -8.19 -0.17 -9.41
C VAL A 455 -8.51 -1.34 -8.50
N THR A 456 -7.86 -1.35 -7.33
CA THR A 456 -8.13 -2.28 -6.24
C THR A 456 -8.54 -1.48 -5.00
N MET A 457 -9.74 -1.73 -4.49
CA MET A 457 -10.21 -1.19 -3.21
C MET A 457 -9.87 -2.18 -2.10
N VAL A 458 -9.30 -1.69 -1.00
CA VAL A 458 -8.73 -2.51 0.08
C VAL A 458 -9.18 -1.98 1.44
N ARG A 459 -9.49 -2.90 2.35
CA ARG A 459 -9.75 -2.56 3.75
C ARG A 459 -9.23 -3.63 4.69
N LEU A 460 -8.43 -3.19 5.65
CA LEU A 460 -8.10 -3.93 6.85
C LEU A 460 -9.12 -3.64 7.96
N ASN A 461 -9.59 -4.68 8.65
CA ASN A 461 -10.46 -4.56 9.81
C ASN A 461 -9.89 -5.35 10.99
N LEU A 462 -10.20 -4.96 12.23
CA LEU A 462 -9.86 -5.74 13.42
C LEU A 462 -11.11 -6.46 13.95
N LEU A 463 -11.09 -7.79 13.88
CA LEU A 463 -12.16 -8.65 14.38
C LEU A 463 -11.78 -9.20 15.76
N LYS A 464 -12.54 -8.83 16.80
CA LYS A 464 -12.30 -9.29 18.18
C LYS A 464 -12.27 -10.82 18.26
N GLY A 465 -11.20 -11.37 18.84
CA GLY A 465 -10.99 -12.81 18.99
C GLY A 465 -10.35 -13.50 17.78
N VAL A 466 -10.16 -12.77 16.67
CA VAL A 466 -9.44 -13.25 15.48
C VAL A 466 -8.19 -12.41 15.22
N GLY A 467 -8.31 -11.09 15.27
CA GLY A 467 -7.24 -10.16 14.90
C GLY A 467 -7.56 -9.43 13.58
N PRO A 468 -6.56 -8.97 12.83
CA PRO A 468 -6.75 -8.33 11.54
C PRO A 468 -7.36 -9.28 10.51
N VAL A 469 -8.23 -8.76 9.65
CA VAL A 469 -8.77 -9.43 8.46
C VAL A 469 -8.74 -8.46 7.27
N LEU A 470 -8.45 -8.97 6.07
CA LEU A 470 -8.29 -8.14 4.87
C LEU A 470 -9.43 -8.38 3.87
N GLN A 471 -9.96 -7.29 3.31
CA GLN A 471 -10.93 -7.28 2.21
C GLN A 471 -10.33 -6.61 0.98
N ILE A 472 -10.56 -7.21 -0.18
CA ILE A 472 -9.99 -6.81 -1.47
C ILE A 472 -11.10 -6.82 -2.52
N ALA A 473 -11.29 -5.72 -3.25
CA ALA A 473 -12.23 -5.64 -4.36
C ALA A 473 -11.55 -5.01 -5.58
N GLU A 474 -11.15 -5.83 -6.54
CA GLU A 474 -10.67 -5.35 -7.84
C GLU A 474 -11.84 -4.87 -8.71
N GLY A 475 -11.62 -3.81 -9.47
CA GLY A 475 -12.65 -3.24 -10.32
C GLY A 475 -12.09 -2.12 -11.19
N TYR A 476 -12.97 -1.22 -11.59
CA TYR A 476 -12.62 -0.11 -12.49
C TYR A 476 -13.29 1.16 -12.03
N THR A 477 -12.62 2.28 -12.25
CA THR A 477 -13.26 3.59 -12.20
C THR A 477 -14.23 3.73 -13.38
N LEU A 478 -15.22 4.61 -13.25
CA LEU A 478 -16.26 4.81 -14.25
C LEU A 478 -16.34 6.26 -14.69
N GLU A 479 -16.50 6.45 -16.00
CA GLU A 479 -16.93 7.71 -16.58
C GLU A 479 -18.46 7.64 -16.73
N LEU A 480 -19.19 8.45 -15.97
CA LEU A 480 -20.64 8.58 -16.14
C LEU A 480 -20.93 9.73 -17.12
N PRO A 481 -22.05 9.69 -17.87
CA PRO A 481 -22.52 10.86 -18.59
C PRO A 481 -22.58 12.09 -17.67
N GLU A 482 -22.19 13.26 -18.17
CA GLU A 482 -22.03 14.47 -17.36
C GLU A 482 -23.30 14.83 -16.57
N ASP A 483 -24.47 14.72 -17.19
CA ASP A 483 -25.76 14.98 -16.55
C ASP A 483 -26.08 13.99 -15.43
N VAL A 484 -25.72 12.71 -15.62
CA VAL A 484 -25.82 11.68 -14.60
C VAL A 484 -24.87 11.98 -13.45
N HIS A 485 -23.58 12.20 -13.72
CA HIS A 485 -22.59 12.56 -12.72
C HIS A 485 -23.05 13.76 -11.89
N HIS A 486 -23.39 14.89 -12.54
CA HIS A 486 -23.82 16.11 -11.85
C HIS A 486 -25.09 15.89 -11.00
N THR A 487 -26.04 15.08 -11.47
CA THR A 487 -27.25 14.77 -10.70
C THR A 487 -26.93 13.98 -9.43
N LEU A 488 -26.01 13.02 -9.51
CA LEU A 488 -25.64 12.16 -8.38
C LEU A 488 -24.66 12.85 -7.41
N ASP A 489 -23.77 13.69 -7.93
CA ASP A 489 -22.74 14.40 -7.18
C ASP A 489 -23.33 15.55 -6.36
N ASN A 490 -24.16 16.40 -6.99
CA ASN A 490 -24.77 17.56 -6.32
C ASN A 490 -25.73 17.21 -5.17
N ARG A 491 -26.21 15.96 -5.10
CA ARG A 491 -27.08 15.48 -4.01
C ARG A 491 -26.34 14.77 -2.88
N THR A 492 -25.02 14.59 -3.00
CA THR A 492 -24.18 13.92 -1.99
C THR A 492 -23.34 14.95 -1.26
N ASP A 493 -22.17 15.31 -1.79
CA ASP A 493 -21.43 16.52 -1.42
C ASP A 493 -20.54 16.87 -2.62
N PRO A 494 -20.95 17.84 -3.44
CA PRO A 494 -20.22 18.15 -4.65
C PRO A 494 -18.94 18.96 -4.39
N GLY A 495 -18.60 19.28 -3.13
CA GLY A 495 -17.36 19.96 -2.74
C GLY A 495 -16.18 19.01 -2.54
N TRP A 496 -16.41 17.70 -2.64
CA TRP A 496 -15.45 16.64 -2.31
C TRP A 496 -15.03 15.84 -3.56
N PRO A 497 -13.95 15.04 -3.49
CA PRO A 497 -13.41 14.35 -4.66
C PRO A 497 -14.17 13.06 -4.92
N THR A 498 -14.66 12.89 -6.16
CA THR A 498 -15.51 11.75 -6.53
C THR A 498 -14.74 10.71 -7.36
N THR A 499 -14.84 9.45 -6.96
CA THR A 499 -14.49 8.28 -7.76
C THR A 499 -15.71 7.36 -7.87
N TRP A 500 -16.19 7.11 -9.09
CA TRP A 500 -17.22 6.11 -9.35
C TRP A 500 -16.56 4.76 -9.57
N PHE A 501 -16.96 3.73 -8.82
CA PHE A 501 -16.28 2.43 -8.82
C PHE A 501 -17.22 1.26 -9.11
N ALA A 502 -16.89 0.46 -10.12
CA ALA A 502 -17.55 -0.82 -10.38
C ALA A 502 -16.62 -1.99 -10.01
N PRO A 503 -16.95 -2.78 -8.96
CA PRO A 503 -16.19 -3.99 -8.65
C PRO A 503 -16.44 -5.08 -9.71
N ARG A 504 -15.40 -5.88 -10.00
CA ARG A 504 -15.54 -7.08 -10.83
C ARG A 504 -16.36 -8.13 -10.07
N LEU A 505 -17.49 -8.53 -10.66
CA LEU A 505 -18.36 -9.56 -10.09
C LEU A 505 -17.90 -10.96 -10.49
N THR A 506 -18.09 -11.93 -9.59
CA THR A 506 -17.69 -13.34 -9.80
C THR A 506 -18.89 -14.29 -9.75
N GLY A 507 -20.07 -13.80 -9.33
CA GLY A 507 -21.24 -14.63 -9.09
C GLY A 507 -21.15 -15.50 -7.82
N LYS A 508 -20.08 -15.37 -7.04
CA LYS A 508 -19.83 -16.14 -5.82
C LYS A 508 -19.56 -15.23 -4.63
N GLY A 509 -19.80 -15.74 -3.41
CA GLY A 509 -19.51 -15.02 -2.17
C GLY A 509 -20.14 -13.63 -2.10
N ALA A 510 -19.35 -12.64 -1.67
CA ALA A 510 -19.72 -11.22 -1.61
C ALA A 510 -19.70 -10.49 -2.97
N PHE A 511 -19.29 -11.16 -4.06
CA PHE A 511 -19.18 -10.58 -5.41
C PHE A 511 -20.26 -11.11 -6.35
N LYS A 512 -21.44 -11.45 -5.80
CA LYS A 512 -22.64 -11.81 -6.56
C LYS A 512 -23.29 -10.59 -7.21
N SER A 513 -23.24 -9.45 -6.53
CA SER A 513 -23.74 -8.16 -7.01
C SER A 513 -22.90 -7.03 -6.42
N VAL A 514 -22.99 -5.83 -6.99
CA VAL A 514 -22.32 -4.64 -6.45
C VAL A 514 -22.89 -4.28 -5.07
N TYR A 515 -24.19 -4.53 -4.86
CA TYR A 515 -24.82 -4.40 -3.54
C TYR A 515 -24.15 -5.30 -2.51
N ASP A 516 -23.91 -6.58 -2.85
CA ASP A 516 -23.28 -7.53 -1.92
C ASP A 516 -21.86 -7.09 -1.57
N VAL A 517 -21.13 -6.46 -2.49
CA VAL A 517 -19.80 -5.90 -2.20
C VAL A 517 -19.89 -4.83 -1.13
N MET A 518 -20.79 -3.84 -1.30
CA MET A 518 -21.02 -2.79 -0.30
C MET A 518 -21.50 -3.37 1.04
N ASN A 519 -22.48 -4.26 0.99
CA ASN A 519 -23.13 -4.80 2.18
C ASN A 519 -22.21 -5.68 3.04
N ASN A 520 -21.16 -6.25 2.44
CA ASN A 520 -20.15 -7.03 3.15
C ASN A 520 -18.87 -6.23 3.44
N TRP A 521 -18.77 -4.96 3.02
CA TRP A 521 -17.63 -4.12 3.34
C TRP A 521 -17.60 -3.79 4.84
N GLY A 522 -16.45 -3.98 5.49
CA GLY A 522 -16.33 -4.02 6.95
C GLY A 522 -16.21 -2.67 7.65
N ALA A 523 -16.13 -1.57 6.91
CA ALA A 523 -15.95 -0.22 7.44
C ALA A 523 -16.62 0.84 6.54
N ASN A 524 -16.65 2.10 6.98
CA ASN A 524 -17.06 3.21 6.12
C ASN A 524 -15.96 3.65 5.14
N HIS A 525 -14.69 3.36 5.42
CA HIS A 525 -13.57 3.74 4.55
C HIS A 525 -13.04 2.59 3.69
N GLY A 526 -12.39 2.96 2.58
CA GLY A 526 -11.54 2.08 1.78
C GLY A 526 -10.29 2.82 1.29
N ALA A 527 -9.22 2.05 1.03
CA ALA A 527 -8.02 2.52 0.37
C ALA A 527 -8.02 2.02 -1.08
N ILE A 528 -7.86 2.91 -2.06
CA ILE A 528 -7.94 2.59 -3.47
C ILE A 528 -6.60 2.88 -4.13
N THR A 529 -6.10 1.89 -4.88
CA THR A 529 -4.85 1.98 -5.65
C THR A 529 -5.10 1.70 -7.11
N TYR A 530 -4.29 2.31 -7.98
CA TYR A 530 -4.20 1.93 -9.38
C TYR A 530 -3.70 0.49 -9.53
N GLY A 531 -4.26 -0.22 -10.52
CA GLY A 531 -3.94 -1.60 -10.87
C GLY A 531 -4.81 -2.64 -10.16
N HIS A 532 -4.80 -3.86 -10.72
CA HIS A 532 -5.35 -5.06 -10.09
C HIS A 532 -4.22 -5.77 -9.34
N ILE A 533 -4.10 -5.45 -8.05
CA ILE A 533 -2.99 -5.91 -7.20
C ILE A 533 -3.44 -6.95 -6.15
N GLY A 534 -4.64 -7.50 -6.28
CA GLY A 534 -5.24 -8.37 -5.27
C GLY A 534 -4.40 -9.63 -5.01
N ALA A 535 -3.76 -10.19 -6.02
CA ALA A 535 -2.87 -11.34 -5.85
C ALA A 535 -1.62 -11.00 -5.02
N ASP A 536 -1.07 -9.80 -5.19
CA ASP A 536 0.07 -9.31 -4.41
C ASP A 536 -0.34 -9.05 -2.95
N LEU A 537 -1.53 -8.49 -2.74
CA LEU A 537 -2.11 -8.29 -1.39
C LEU A 537 -2.39 -9.60 -0.67
N ILE A 538 -2.92 -10.62 -1.35
CA ILE A 538 -3.11 -11.96 -0.77
C ILE A 538 -1.76 -12.57 -0.37
N THR A 539 -0.73 -12.37 -1.20
CA THR A 539 0.64 -12.82 -0.90
C THR A 539 1.17 -12.12 0.35
N LEU A 540 1.09 -10.79 0.41
CA LEU A 540 1.48 -9.99 1.58
C LEU A 540 0.70 -10.39 2.85
N ALA A 541 -0.62 -10.52 2.75
CA ALA A 541 -1.47 -10.92 3.87
C ALA A 541 -1.05 -12.28 4.44
N SER A 542 -0.72 -13.26 3.58
CA SER A 542 -0.21 -14.56 4.03
C SER A 542 1.17 -14.48 4.70
N MET A 543 2.04 -13.56 4.26
CA MET A 543 3.31 -13.26 4.93
C MET A 543 3.11 -12.59 6.29
N LEU A 544 2.05 -11.81 6.48
CA LEU A 544 1.74 -11.20 7.77
C LEU A 544 0.82 -12.07 8.63
N ARG A 545 0.36 -13.21 8.09
CA ARG A 545 -0.62 -14.12 8.70
C ARG A 545 -1.95 -13.41 9.00
N ILE A 546 -2.37 -12.55 8.08
CA ILE A 546 -3.65 -11.86 8.07
C ILE A 546 -4.59 -12.63 7.13
N PRO A 547 -5.69 -13.22 7.62
CA PRO A 547 -6.66 -13.90 6.75
C PRO A 547 -7.39 -12.91 5.83
N VAL A 548 -7.66 -13.35 4.60
CA VAL A 548 -8.42 -12.58 3.61
C VAL A 548 -9.87 -13.05 3.61
N ASN A 549 -10.78 -12.25 4.15
CA ASN A 549 -12.18 -12.63 4.37
C ASN A 549 -13.11 -12.30 3.20
N MET A 550 -12.62 -11.57 2.21
CA MET A 550 -13.38 -11.17 1.02
C MET A 550 -12.42 -10.79 -0.11
N HIS A 551 -12.45 -11.51 -1.22
CA HIS A 551 -11.74 -11.12 -2.45
C HIS A 551 -12.45 -11.59 -3.73
N ASN A 552 -12.17 -10.92 -4.85
CA ASN A 552 -12.60 -11.31 -6.20
C ASN A 552 -11.43 -11.66 -7.14
N VAL A 553 -10.24 -11.85 -6.58
CA VAL A 553 -9.06 -12.35 -7.28
C VAL A 553 -9.31 -13.78 -7.79
N PRO A 554 -8.93 -14.12 -9.03
CA PRO A 554 -9.00 -15.48 -9.55
C PRO A 554 -8.25 -16.48 -8.67
N GLU A 555 -8.73 -17.72 -8.60
CA GLU A 555 -8.19 -18.73 -7.70
C GLU A 555 -6.77 -19.16 -8.11
N GLU A 556 -6.51 -19.20 -9.42
CA GLU A 556 -5.22 -19.51 -10.03
C GLU A 556 -4.11 -18.51 -9.68
N ASP A 557 -4.46 -17.27 -9.31
CA ASP A 557 -3.51 -16.21 -8.98
C ASP A 557 -3.13 -16.20 -7.49
N ILE A 558 -3.86 -16.95 -6.66
CA ILE A 558 -3.61 -17.06 -5.22
C ILE A 558 -2.24 -17.70 -4.97
N PHE A 559 -1.32 -16.91 -4.43
CA PHE A 559 0.03 -17.36 -4.10
C PHE A 559 0.30 -17.17 -2.61
N ARG A 560 0.47 -18.29 -1.90
CA ARG A 560 0.67 -18.34 -0.44
C ARG A 560 1.79 -19.34 -0.10
N PRO A 561 2.32 -19.34 1.13
CA PRO A 561 3.29 -20.34 1.55
C PRO A 561 2.73 -21.76 1.35
N LYS A 562 3.59 -22.71 0.95
CA LYS A 562 3.17 -24.05 0.52
C LYS A 562 2.38 -24.80 1.60
N ASN A 563 2.69 -24.55 2.88
CA ASN A 563 2.00 -25.18 4.01
C ASN A 563 0.52 -24.77 4.13
N TRP A 564 0.04 -23.68 3.51
CA TRP A 564 -1.39 -23.35 3.46
C TRP A 564 -2.20 -24.50 2.84
N SER A 565 -1.67 -25.14 1.80
CA SER A 565 -2.33 -26.28 1.15
C SER A 565 -2.50 -27.51 2.05
N LEU A 566 -1.72 -27.62 3.14
CA LEU A 566 -1.87 -28.69 4.13
C LEU A 566 -3.06 -28.48 5.08
N PHE A 567 -3.61 -27.25 5.15
CA PHE A 567 -4.85 -26.97 5.86
C PHE A 567 -6.08 -27.28 5.01
N GLY A 568 -5.93 -27.41 3.68
CA GLY A 568 -6.97 -27.78 2.74
C GLY A 568 -6.79 -27.12 1.38
N THR A 569 -7.28 -27.77 0.33
CA THR A 569 -7.13 -27.31 -1.06
C THR A 569 -8.44 -26.98 -1.76
N GLU A 570 -9.59 -27.39 -1.20
CA GLU A 570 -10.92 -27.13 -1.78
C GLU A 570 -11.55 -25.83 -1.24
N ASN A 571 -11.39 -25.58 0.06
CA ASN A 571 -11.88 -24.36 0.71
C ASN A 571 -10.69 -23.51 1.16
N LEU A 572 -10.17 -22.70 0.23
CA LEU A 572 -8.99 -21.87 0.45
C LEU A 572 -9.18 -20.78 1.49
N GLU A 573 -10.41 -20.26 1.67
CA GLU A 573 -10.73 -19.29 2.71
C GLU A 573 -10.60 -19.94 4.10
N SER A 574 -11.22 -21.11 4.31
CA SER A 574 -11.08 -21.85 5.58
C SER A 574 -9.65 -22.33 5.84
N ALA A 575 -8.90 -22.71 4.80
CA ALA A 575 -7.49 -23.03 4.93
C ALA A 575 -6.68 -21.81 5.38
N ASP A 576 -6.99 -20.61 4.86
CA ASP A 576 -6.36 -19.35 5.24
C ASP A 576 -6.53 -19.05 6.73
N TYR A 577 -7.78 -19.06 7.20
CA TYR A 577 -8.09 -18.79 8.59
C TYR A 577 -7.38 -19.75 9.54
N ARG A 578 -7.35 -21.05 9.21
CA ARG A 578 -6.69 -22.06 10.04
C ARG A 578 -5.17 -21.90 10.05
N ALA A 579 -4.57 -21.56 8.91
CA ALA A 579 -3.14 -21.30 8.82
C ALA A 579 -2.76 -20.05 9.62
N CYS A 580 -3.45 -18.93 9.42
CA CYS A 580 -3.23 -17.69 10.15
C CYS A 580 -3.45 -17.86 11.66
N GLN A 581 -4.51 -18.58 12.06
CA GLN A 581 -4.79 -18.85 13.47
C GLN A 581 -3.70 -19.71 14.13
N LEU A 582 -3.20 -20.75 13.45
CA LEU A 582 -2.18 -21.62 14.03
C LEU A 582 -0.82 -20.94 14.12
N LEU A 583 -0.42 -20.23 13.06
CA LEU A 583 0.90 -19.61 12.96
C LEU A 583 0.98 -18.32 13.77
N GLY A 584 -0.12 -17.59 13.90
CA GLY A 584 -0.17 -16.31 14.60
C GLY A 584 0.57 -15.19 13.86
N PRO A 585 0.64 -14.00 14.50
CA PRO A 585 1.33 -12.83 13.95
C PRO A 585 2.83 -13.11 13.72
N LEU A 586 3.44 -12.41 12.76
CA LEU A 586 4.86 -12.61 12.41
C LEU A 586 5.84 -12.32 13.55
N HIS A 587 5.52 -11.37 14.44
CA HIS A 587 6.44 -10.87 15.47
C HIS A 587 6.02 -11.24 16.89
N LYS A 588 5.23 -12.32 17.07
CA LYS A 588 4.73 -12.76 18.37
C LYS A 588 5.55 -13.89 18.99
#